data_AF-K2D2E5-F1
#
_entry.id   AF-K2D2E5-F1
#
_cell.length_a   1.000
_cell.length_b   1.000
_cell.length_c   1.000
_cell.angle_alpha   90.00
_cell.angle_beta   90.00
_cell.angle_gamma   90.00
#
_symmetry.space_group_name_H-M   'P 1'
#
loop_
_entity.id
_entity.type
_entity.pdbx_description
1 polymer ?
#
loop_
_entity_poly.entity_id
_entity_poly.type
_entity_poly.pdbx_seq_one_letter_code
_entity_poly.pdbx_strand_id
1 'polypeptide(L)'
;MTEALYLTDSYQTTATAQVVGVGSDYLILDQTIFYPQGGGQPSDKGTIKSGTAELQVKSVEYNRGEIKHVGSLKGTFAVGDAVSLAFDWDLRLKHMQWHTAGHLVDLIARQVYPALIPIRGMHGIGKKLFIEYEGIQSIDTDQLNIELTKLVTSKPEIKTQFVTLEQLKQMSNWLPAKLPTSNKLRVLSIENDYYIPDGGTQLKTDESIWPITITQVKQTNNSTLVHYVVEQPKVKHYHDSNHRSNSDISPTITSIESQFATNLESVANQAELDAIYLKYLGKKGSTTTLLKILQGLTLQDKQKYGPLLNKLKKSQEFQIKKKLSDLQSTIYDLQSDLTIPGIVRPTGRLHPTTVIIREMNEFFRYHGFSIAEGPEIEDVEYNFRRLNLPEGHPATDLQDSLFIEEPNLLLRTHTSSVETRMLSDFKPPMRIVVPGKCYRNETTSLTNSAFFYQYQGFVVDKGITMGHLKDTLTKFHQFLFGENVKLRFRYKYYPEVSPGMGVDMECRFCNGSGCQICKYRGFIEILGSGMIHYNTLKACGIDPENYSGFAFGMGLDRLVMSKYGITDIRKLYGGEIVYL
;
A
#
# COMPACT_ATOMS: atom_id res chain seq x y z
N MET A 1 -22.26 34.39 5.44
CA MET A 1 -21.28 33.29 5.36
C MET A 1 -19.94 33.95 5.13
N THR A 2 -18.92 33.62 5.92
CA THR A 2 -17.59 34.23 5.79
C THR A 2 -16.92 33.75 4.50
N GLU A 3 -16.45 34.67 3.65
CA GLU A 3 -15.66 34.36 2.47
C GLU A 3 -14.24 33.92 2.86
N ALA A 4 -13.86 32.71 2.45
CA ALA A 4 -12.58 32.10 2.81
C ALA A 4 -11.53 32.32 1.71
N LEU A 5 -10.81 33.44 1.76
CA LEU A 5 -9.83 33.86 0.75
C LEU A 5 -8.64 32.89 0.61
N TYR A 6 -8.30 32.17 1.69
CA TYR A 6 -7.20 31.19 1.68
C TYR A 6 -7.45 30.00 0.73
N LEU A 7 -8.72 29.74 0.36
CA LEU A 7 -9.09 28.68 -0.59
C LEU A 7 -8.68 29.04 -2.02
N THR A 8 -8.66 30.33 -2.36
CA THR A 8 -8.24 30.82 -3.67
C THR A 8 -6.74 31.12 -3.73
N ASP A 9 -6.18 31.72 -2.68
CA ASP A 9 -4.74 31.94 -2.58
C ASP A 9 -4.23 31.75 -1.15
N SER A 10 -3.59 30.61 -0.90
CA SER A 10 -2.99 30.31 0.41
C SER A 10 -1.77 31.17 0.75
N TYR A 11 -1.24 31.95 -0.22
CA TYR A 11 -0.08 32.83 -0.04
C TYR A 11 -0.48 34.29 0.26
N GLN A 12 -1.77 34.61 0.22
CA GLN A 12 -2.23 35.95 0.56
C GLN A 12 -2.01 36.22 2.06
N THR A 13 -0.98 37.00 2.40
CA THR A 13 -0.55 37.24 3.80
C THR A 13 -1.30 38.37 4.51
N THR A 14 -1.98 39.23 3.75
CA THR A 14 -2.72 40.38 4.29
C THR A 14 -4.06 40.54 3.58
N ALA A 15 -5.06 41.03 4.31
CA ALA A 15 -6.38 41.39 3.80
C ALA A 15 -7.06 42.40 4.71
N THR A 16 -8.12 43.01 4.20
CA THR A 16 -9.06 43.80 5.01
C THR A 16 -10.40 43.09 5.03
N ALA A 17 -11.15 43.25 6.12
CA ALA A 17 -12.45 42.62 6.32
C ALA A 17 -13.34 43.52 7.19
N GLN A 18 -14.64 43.20 7.26
CA GLN A 18 -15.59 43.81 8.18
C GLN A 18 -15.99 42.84 9.29
N VAL A 19 -16.10 43.34 10.51
CA VAL A 19 -16.63 42.57 11.64
C VAL A 19 -18.13 42.37 11.47
N VAL A 20 -18.57 41.11 11.42
CA VAL A 20 -20.00 40.74 11.34
C VAL A 20 -20.52 40.14 12.64
N GLY A 21 -19.64 39.76 13.56
CA GLY A 21 -20.01 39.27 14.88
C GLY A 21 -18.89 39.45 15.90
N VAL A 22 -19.27 39.77 17.14
CA VAL A 22 -18.34 39.98 18.25
C VAL A 22 -18.75 39.11 19.42
N GLY A 23 -17.81 38.31 19.93
CA GLY A 23 -17.96 37.53 21.15
C GLY A 23 -17.06 38.04 22.28
N SER A 24 -17.11 37.34 23.42
CA SER A 24 -16.26 37.61 24.59
C SER A 24 -14.76 37.47 24.32
N ASP A 25 -14.42 36.59 23.38
CA ASP A 25 -13.06 36.14 23.08
C ASP A 25 -12.88 35.79 21.59
N TYR A 26 -13.83 36.19 20.73
CA TYR A 26 -13.76 35.90 19.30
C TYR A 26 -14.37 37.00 18.42
N LEU A 27 -13.96 36.99 17.14
CA LEU A 27 -14.57 37.79 16.08
C LEU A 27 -15.01 36.92 14.91
N ILE A 28 -16.13 37.30 14.29
CA ILE A 28 -16.60 36.75 12.99
C ILE A 28 -16.47 37.87 11.96
N LEU A 29 -15.93 37.52 10.80
CA LEU A 29 -15.68 38.46 9.70
C LEU A 29 -16.52 38.11 8.48
N ASP A 30 -16.74 39.09 7.59
CA ASP A 30 -17.34 38.89 6.28
C ASP A 30 -16.43 38.07 5.34
N GLN A 31 -15.11 38.25 5.45
CA GLN A 31 -14.07 37.52 4.74
C GLN A 31 -12.83 37.29 5.60
N THR A 32 -12.03 36.27 5.29
CA THR A 32 -10.79 36.02 6.04
C THR A 32 -9.72 35.28 5.24
N ILE A 33 -8.47 35.63 5.52
CA ILE A 33 -7.26 34.91 5.08
C ILE A 33 -6.82 33.82 6.07
N PHE A 34 -7.42 33.74 7.25
CA PHE A 34 -7.08 32.77 8.28
C PHE A 34 -7.73 31.41 7.98
N TYR A 35 -6.93 30.36 8.01
CA TYR A 35 -7.37 28.98 7.87
C TYR A 35 -7.95 28.46 9.20
N PRO A 36 -9.23 28.02 9.22
CA PRO A 36 -9.80 27.31 10.36
C PRO A 36 -9.25 25.89 10.46
N GLN A 37 -9.12 25.36 11.67
CA GLN A 37 -8.65 23.98 11.86
C GLN A 37 -9.57 22.99 11.13
N GLY A 38 -8.98 22.11 10.31
CA GLY A 38 -9.72 21.15 9.49
C GLY A 38 -8.79 20.19 8.75
N GLY A 39 -9.31 19.05 8.28
CA GLY A 39 -8.56 18.10 7.43
C GLY A 39 -7.24 17.58 8.02
N GLY A 40 -7.11 17.57 9.36
CA GLY A 40 -5.85 17.20 10.02
C GLY A 40 -4.79 18.31 10.09
N GLN A 41 -5.02 19.47 9.46
CA GLN A 41 -4.18 20.66 9.51
C GLN A 41 -4.58 21.59 10.67
N PRO A 42 -3.62 22.07 11.49
CA PRO A 42 -3.91 23.06 12.55
C PRO A 42 -4.37 24.41 11.98
N SER A 43 -5.14 25.18 12.78
CA SER A 43 -5.53 26.54 12.40
C SER A 43 -4.35 27.51 12.41
N ASP A 44 -4.52 28.64 11.74
CA ASP A 44 -3.56 29.74 11.86
C ASP A 44 -3.64 30.50 13.18
N LYS A 45 -2.64 31.34 13.38
CA LYS A 45 -2.52 32.30 14.49
C LYS A 45 -2.07 33.64 13.93
N GLY A 46 -2.31 34.71 14.66
CA GLY A 46 -1.94 36.04 14.19
C GLY A 46 -2.71 37.16 14.87
N THR A 47 -2.92 38.24 14.14
CA THR A 47 -3.53 39.47 14.66
C THR A 47 -4.60 40.01 13.72
N ILE A 48 -5.66 40.55 14.33
CA ILE A 48 -6.72 41.32 13.67
C ILE A 48 -6.79 42.67 14.37
N LYS A 49 -6.73 43.77 13.62
CA LYS A 49 -6.62 45.13 14.19
C LYS A 49 -7.67 46.08 13.61
N SER A 50 -8.24 46.93 14.47
CA SER A 50 -9.10 48.07 14.12
C SER A 50 -8.68 49.28 14.96
N GLY A 51 -7.97 50.24 14.36
CA GLY A 51 -7.45 51.40 15.12
C GLY A 51 -6.57 50.98 16.30
N THR A 52 -7.04 51.21 17.54
CA THR A 52 -6.37 50.79 18.79
C THR A 52 -6.84 49.44 19.33
N ALA A 53 -7.90 48.87 18.76
CA ALA A 53 -8.40 47.55 19.13
C ALA A 53 -7.62 46.44 18.39
N GLU A 54 -7.33 45.36 19.09
CA GLU A 54 -6.53 44.25 18.60
C GLU A 54 -7.05 42.92 19.15
N LEU A 55 -7.26 41.95 18.28
CA LEU A 55 -7.45 40.55 18.63
C LEU A 55 -6.18 39.77 18.29
N GLN A 56 -5.58 39.16 19.30
CA GLN A 56 -4.50 38.18 19.16
C GLN A 56 -5.11 36.80 18.96
N VAL A 57 -5.22 36.36 17.70
CA VAL A 57 -5.84 35.11 17.28
C VAL A 57 -4.97 33.92 17.70
N LYS A 58 -5.53 33.06 18.55
CA LYS A 58 -4.89 31.83 19.06
C LYS A 58 -5.34 30.58 18.32
N SER A 59 -6.57 30.57 17.84
CA SER A 59 -7.16 29.51 17.02
C SER A 59 -8.27 30.06 16.13
N VAL A 60 -8.59 29.31 15.09
CA VAL A 60 -9.64 29.66 14.14
C VAL A 60 -10.53 28.43 13.95
N GLU A 61 -11.83 28.62 14.11
CA GLU A 61 -12.81 27.54 14.15
C GLU A 61 -13.88 27.76 13.09
N TYR A 62 -14.29 26.68 12.42
CA TYR A 62 -15.38 26.70 11.44
C TYR A 62 -16.63 26.05 12.05
N ASN A 63 -17.76 26.76 12.06
CA ASN A 63 -19.03 26.24 12.54
C ASN A 63 -20.18 26.69 11.62
N ARG A 64 -20.82 25.75 10.92
CA ARG A 64 -22.04 25.96 10.11
C ARG A 64 -21.99 27.18 9.16
N GLY A 65 -20.83 27.47 8.55
CA GLY A 65 -20.66 28.58 7.59
C GLY A 65 -20.12 29.89 8.20
N GLU A 66 -19.82 29.90 9.49
CA GLU A 66 -19.14 31.00 10.17
C GLU A 66 -17.71 30.61 10.54
N ILE A 67 -16.76 31.53 10.32
CA ILE A 67 -15.37 31.37 10.77
C ILE A 67 -15.16 32.26 11.99
N LYS A 68 -14.92 31.63 13.13
CA LYS A 68 -14.65 32.28 14.41
C LYS A 68 -13.16 32.40 14.63
N HIS A 69 -12.68 33.63 14.81
CA HIS A 69 -11.30 33.94 15.16
C HIS A 69 -11.22 34.05 16.68
N VAL A 70 -10.72 33.03 17.36
CA VAL A 70 -10.72 32.93 18.82
C VAL A 70 -9.37 33.37 19.36
N GLY A 71 -9.37 34.19 20.40
CA GLY A 71 -8.13 34.82 20.86
C GLY A 71 -8.27 35.73 22.07
N SER A 72 -7.25 36.55 22.29
CA SER A 72 -7.25 37.54 23.36
C SER A 72 -7.54 38.93 22.79
N LEU A 73 -8.65 39.53 23.22
CA LEU A 73 -9.10 40.86 22.82
C LEU A 73 -8.44 41.95 23.66
N LYS A 74 -8.00 43.02 23.01
CA LYS A 74 -7.61 44.29 23.62
C LYS A 74 -8.40 45.41 22.95
N GLY A 75 -9.07 46.24 23.73
CA GLY A 75 -10.01 47.24 23.22
C GLY A 75 -11.38 46.66 22.89
N THR A 76 -12.20 47.42 22.17
CA THR A 76 -13.58 47.06 21.81
C THR A 76 -13.74 47.03 20.30
N PHE A 77 -14.39 45.99 19.78
CA PHE A 77 -14.81 45.89 18.39
C PHE A 77 -16.34 46.02 18.32
N ALA A 78 -16.83 46.65 17.26
CA ALA A 78 -18.25 46.70 16.93
C ALA A 78 -18.52 46.01 15.58
N VAL A 79 -19.75 45.53 15.42
CA VAL A 79 -20.21 45.03 14.12
C VAL A 79 -20.18 46.20 13.12
N GLY A 80 -19.57 45.98 11.96
CA GLY A 80 -19.32 46.99 10.92
C GLY A 80 -17.90 47.58 10.93
N ASP A 81 -17.08 47.30 11.95
CA ASP A 81 -15.70 47.79 11.99
C ASP A 81 -14.86 47.21 10.84
N ALA A 82 -14.09 48.07 10.17
CA ALA A 82 -13.09 47.66 9.20
C ALA A 82 -11.81 47.20 9.92
N VAL A 83 -11.34 45.99 9.61
CA VAL A 83 -10.18 45.37 10.26
C VAL A 83 -9.11 44.99 9.25
N SER A 84 -7.84 45.08 9.67
CA SER A 84 -6.70 44.52 8.95
C SER A 84 -6.31 43.16 9.52
N LEU A 85 -6.05 42.19 8.64
CA LEU A 85 -5.72 40.81 8.96
C LEU A 85 -4.25 40.53 8.68
N ALA A 86 -3.54 39.92 9.64
CA ALA A 86 -2.18 39.42 9.44
C ALA A 86 -1.95 38.14 10.26
N PHE A 87 -1.63 37.04 9.60
CA PHE A 87 -1.30 35.77 10.27
C PHE A 87 0.21 35.54 10.37
N ASP A 88 0.61 34.60 11.22
CA ASP A 88 1.99 34.12 11.36
C ASP A 88 2.40 33.31 10.12
N TRP A 89 3.14 33.95 9.22
CA TRP A 89 3.58 33.34 7.96
C TRP A 89 4.45 32.11 8.16
N ASP A 90 5.39 32.15 9.12
CA ASP A 90 6.31 31.02 9.35
C ASP A 90 5.54 29.79 9.84
N LEU A 91 4.52 30.02 10.68
CA LEU A 91 3.62 28.97 11.13
C LEU A 91 2.75 28.43 9.98
N ARG A 92 2.17 29.31 9.14
CA ARG A 92 1.38 28.91 7.97
C ARG A 92 2.21 28.10 6.99
N LEU A 93 3.40 28.56 6.64
CA LEU A 93 4.30 27.87 5.72
C LEU A 93 4.60 26.46 6.22
N LYS A 94 4.87 26.32 7.52
CA LYS A 94 5.08 25.01 8.16
C LYS A 94 3.85 24.11 8.07
N HIS A 95 2.65 24.64 8.27
CA HIS A 95 1.41 23.86 8.09
C HIS A 95 1.20 23.45 6.63
N MET A 96 1.45 24.34 5.66
CA MET A 96 1.38 24.03 4.23
C MET A 96 2.38 22.94 3.84
N GLN A 97 3.60 22.98 4.39
CA GLN A 97 4.62 21.94 4.19
C GLN A 97 4.12 20.57 4.69
N TRP A 98 3.56 20.50 5.91
CA TRP A 98 3.03 19.26 6.48
C TRP A 98 1.83 18.70 5.72
N HIS A 99 0.92 19.59 5.32
CA HIS A 99 -0.31 19.24 4.63
C HIS A 99 -0.03 18.76 3.20
N THR A 100 0.79 19.51 2.45
CA THR A 100 1.22 19.12 1.10
C THR A 100 1.99 17.80 1.12
N ALA A 101 2.90 17.60 2.09
CA ALA A 101 3.60 16.34 2.27
C ALA A 101 2.65 15.16 2.54
N GLY A 102 1.54 15.39 3.25
CA GLY A 102 0.51 14.38 3.45
C GLY A 102 -0.08 13.88 2.14
N HIS A 103 -0.46 14.78 1.24
CA HIS A 103 -1.01 14.38 -0.06
C HIS A 103 0.00 13.63 -0.94
N LEU A 104 1.28 14.02 -0.93
CA LEU A 104 2.32 13.31 -1.66
C LEU A 104 2.56 11.90 -1.12
N VAL A 105 2.53 11.73 0.21
CA VAL A 105 2.63 10.41 0.85
C VAL A 105 1.41 9.54 0.50
N ASP A 106 0.19 10.10 0.49
CA ASP A 106 -1.03 9.38 0.07
C ASP A 106 -0.96 8.96 -1.40
N LEU A 107 -0.55 9.87 -2.28
CA LEU A 107 -0.36 9.59 -3.70
C LEU A 107 0.57 8.40 -3.92
N ILE A 108 1.78 8.44 -3.34
CA ILE A 108 2.76 7.37 -3.50
C ILE A 108 2.29 6.06 -2.86
N ALA A 109 1.70 6.12 -1.67
CA ALA A 109 1.17 4.93 -1.02
C ALA A 109 0.11 4.24 -1.89
N ARG A 110 -0.82 4.99 -2.50
CA ARG A 110 -1.87 4.42 -3.37
C ARG A 110 -1.39 4.05 -4.76
N GLN A 111 -0.33 4.67 -5.27
CA GLN A 111 0.31 4.21 -6.52
C GLN A 111 1.02 2.86 -6.33
N VAL A 112 1.75 2.70 -5.22
CA VAL A 112 2.46 1.44 -4.92
C VAL A 112 1.50 0.36 -4.44
N TYR A 113 0.46 0.73 -3.68
CA TYR A 113 -0.57 -0.17 -3.14
C TYR A 113 -1.99 0.31 -3.52
N PRO A 114 -2.48 0.02 -4.73
CA PRO A 114 -3.78 0.51 -5.22
C PRO A 114 -5.02 0.11 -4.41
N ALA A 115 -4.91 -0.92 -3.57
CA ALA A 115 -5.99 -1.38 -2.70
C ALA A 115 -6.15 -0.52 -1.42
N LEU A 116 -5.26 0.44 -1.16
CA LEU A 116 -5.36 1.30 0.02
C LEU A 116 -6.53 2.28 -0.09
N ILE A 117 -7.40 2.24 0.92
CA ILE A 117 -8.54 3.14 1.06
C ILE A 117 -8.25 4.11 2.22
N PRO A 118 -8.05 5.41 1.96
CA PRO A 118 -7.69 6.37 3.01
C PRO A 118 -8.91 6.72 3.88
N ILE A 119 -8.71 6.73 5.20
CA ILE A 119 -9.71 7.10 6.21
C ILE A 119 -9.54 8.59 6.59
N ARG A 120 -8.32 8.98 6.97
CA ARG A 120 -7.98 10.35 7.36
C ARG A 120 -6.47 10.62 7.30
N GLY A 121 -6.11 11.88 7.08
CA GLY A 121 -4.76 12.39 7.27
C GLY A 121 -4.65 13.25 8.54
N MET A 122 -3.55 13.12 9.26
CA MET A 122 -3.18 13.97 10.39
C MET A 122 -1.88 14.71 10.04
N HIS A 123 -1.99 16.01 9.76
CA HIS A 123 -0.95 16.84 9.15
C HIS A 123 -0.46 17.95 10.11
N GLY A 124 -0.37 17.64 11.40
CA GLY A 124 0.20 18.53 12.42
C GLY A 124 -0.61 18.59 13.72
N ILE A 125 -1.90 18.22 13.68
CA ILE A 125 -2.72 18.07 14.89
C ILE A 125 -2.18 16.88 15.71
N GLY A 126 -1.85 17.09 16.98
CA GLY A 126 -1.31 16.03 17.87
C GLY A 126 0.18 15.71 17.70
N LYS A 127 0.93 16.54 16.95
CA LYS A 127 2.41 16.47 16.72
C LYS A 127 2.95 15.28 15.93
N LYS A 128 2.21 14.19 15.76
CA LYS A 128 2.61 13.05 14.90
C LYS A 128 1.90 13.15 13.56
N LEU A 129 2.66 13.14 12.47
CA LEU A 129 2.09 13.13 11.13
C LEU A 129 1.84 11.69 10.68
N PHE A 130 0.65 11.41 10.15
CA PHE A 130 0.33 10.12 9.56
C PHE A 130 -0.86 10.16 8.62
N ILE A 131 -0.98 9.13 7.80
CA ILE A 131 -2.16 8.81 7.00
C ILE A 131 -2.68 7.45 7.45
N GLU A 132 -3.98 7.38 7.73
CA GLU A 132 -4.64 6.16 8.18
C GLU A 132 -5.46 5.57 7.04
N TYR A 133 -5.25 4.28 6.78
CA TYR A 133 -5.93 3.50 5.75
C TYR A 133 -6.76 2.38 6.38
N GLU A 134 -7.81 1.97 5.69
CA GLU A 134 -8.68 0.86 6.09
C GLU A 134 -7.96 -0.49 5.96
N GLY A 135 -8.17 -1.35 6.96
CA GLY A 135 -7.62 -2.70 7.00
C GLY A 135 -6.17 -2.77 7.45
N ILE A 136 -5.71 -4.00 7.67
CA ILE A 136 -4.33 -4.32 8.02
C ILE A 136 -3.58 -4.63 6.72
N GLN A 137 -2.62 -3.79 6.37
CA GLN A 137 -1.83 -3.88 5.15
C GLN A 137 -0.35 -3.89 5.49
N SER A 138 0.41 -4.80 4.87
CA SER A 138 1.86 -4.83 4.97
C SER A 138 2.43 -3.88 3.93
N ILE A 139 3.10 -2.82 4.37
CA ILE A 139 3.64 -1.76 3.53
C ILE A 139 5.15 -1.69 3.74
N ASP A 140 5.92 -1.72 2.66
CA ASP A 140 7.36 -1.56 2.65
C ASP A 140 7.72 -0.06 2.72
N THR A 141 8.28 0.36 3.86
CA THR A 141 8.68 1.76 4.07
C THR A 141 9.82 2.21 3.17
N ASP A 142 10.74 1.32 2.81
CA ASP A 142 11.91 1.66 2.00
C ASP A 142 11.49 1.89 0.55
N GLN A 143 10.60 1.03 0.04
CA GLN A 143 10.00 1.21 -1.28
C GLN A 143 9.24 2.53 -1.37
N LEU A 144 8.39 2.85 -0.38
CA LEU A 144 7.66 4.12 -0.40
C LEU A 144 8.60 5.34 -0.32
N ASN A 145 9.67 5.28 0.48
CA ASN A 145 10.65 6.37 0.56
C ASN A 145 11.41 6.57 -0.76
N ILE A 146 11.73 5.49 -1.49
CA ILE A 146 12.36 5.58 -2.81
C ILE A 146 11.44 6.30 -3.80
N GLU A 147 10.18 5.88 -3.90
CA GLU A 147 9.22 6.49 -4.83
C GLU A 147 8.87 7.94 -4.43
N LEU A 148 8.73 8.21 -3.13
CA LEU A 148 8.51 9.57 -2.61
C LEU A 148 9.69 10.50 -2.94
N THR A 149 10.93 10.01 -2.82
CA THR A 149 12.11 10.80 -3.18
C THR A 149 12.12 11.13 -4.67
N LYS A 150 11.75 10.18 -5.54
CA LYS A 150 11.64 10.43 -6.99
C LYS A 150 10.60 11.50 -7.30
N LEU A 151 9.41 11.38 -6.72
CA LEU A 151 8.32 12.34 -6.90
C LEU A 151 8.71 13.73 -6.41
N VAL A 152 9.25 13.86 -5.20
CA VAL A 152 9.68 15.16 -4.66
C VAL A 152 10.78 15.78 -5.53
N THR A 153 11.70 14.96 -6.05
CA THR A 153 12.79 15.42 -6.92
C THR A 153 12.27 15.91 -8.28
N SER A 154 11.21 15.30 -8.81
CA SER A 154 10.61 15.72 -10.09
C SER A 154 9.82 17.03 -10.00
N LYS A 155 9.58 17.56 -8.78
CA LYS A 155 8.80 18.77 -8.51
C LYS A 155 7.40 18.70 -9.15
N PRO A 156 6.49 17.89 -8.57
CA PRO A 156 5.24 17.60 -9.23
C PRO A 156 4.36 18.84 -9.32
N GLU A 157 3.56 18.91 -10.37
CA GLU A 157 2.62 20.03 -10.55
C GLU A 157 1.48 19.94 -9.52
N ILE A 158 1.31 20.99 -8.71
CA ILE A 158 0.27 21.07 -7.68
C ILE A 158 -0.70 22.20 -8.03
N LYS A 159 -1.96 21.86 -8.27
CA LYS A 159 -3.02 22.81 -8.64
C LYS A 159 -4.23 22.66 -7.73
N THR A 160 -4.97 23.76 -7.55
CA THR A 160 -6.29 23.71 -6.92
C THR A 160 -7.32 24.35 -7.83
N GLN A 161 -8.51 23.76 -7.89
CA GLN A 161 -9.61 24.24 -8.72
C GLN A 161 -10.96 23.94 -8.07
N PHE A 162 -11.97 24.73 -8.42
CA PHE A 162 -13.35 24.49 -8.00
C PHE A 162 -14.09 23.76 -9.11
N VAL A 163 -14.64 22.59 -8.79
CA VAL A 163 -15.39 21.75 -9.73
C VAL A 163 -16.76 21.38 -9.14
N THR A 164 -17.68 20.96 -10.01
CA THR A 164 -18.96 20.38 -9.58
C THR A 164 -18.75 18.93 -9.11
N LEU A 165 -19.70 18.39 -8.34
CA LEU A 165 -19.68 16.98 -7.93
C LEU A 165 -19.66 16.02 -9.12
N GLU A 166 -20.35 16.36 -10.21
CA GLU A 166 -20.36 15.56 -11.44
C GLU A 166 -18.99 15.52 -12.11
N GLN A 167 -18.36 16.69 -12.27
CA GLN A 167 -16.99 16.78 -12.81
C GLN A 167 -15.99 16.01 -11.95
N LEU A 168 -16.09 16.13 -10.63
CA LEU A 168 -15.23 15.40 -9.70
C LEU A 168 -15.38 13.87 -9.83
N LYS A 169 -16.61 13.36 -10.00
CA LYS A 169 -16.87 11.93 -10.25
C LYS A 169 -16.28 11.42 -11.56
N GLN A 170 -16.13 12.30 -12.56
CA GLN A 170 -15.51 11.94 -13.84
C GLN A 170 -13.97 11.94 -13.78
N MET A 171 -13.40 12.76 -12.90
CA MET A 171 -11.95 12.97 -12.81
C MET A 171 -11.27 12.08 -11.77
N SER A 172 -11.97 11.66 -10.71
CA SER A 172 -11.35 10.93 -9.59
C SER A 172 -11.78 9.48 -9.50
N ASN A 173 -10.80 8.59 -9.36
CA ASN A 173 -11.00 7.14 -9.17
C ASN A 173 -11.41 6.77 -7.74
N TRP A 174 -11.38 7.72 -6.80
CA TRP A 174 -11.79 7.51 -5.42
C TRP A 174 -12.39 8.79 -4.83
N LEU A 175 -13.50 8.67 -4.10
CA LEU A 175 -14.12 9.79 -3.39
C LEU A 175 -14.38 9.42 -1.93
N PRO A 176 -14.17 10.36 -0.99
CA PRO A 176 -14.48 10.13 0.41
C PRO A 176 -15.98 9.91 0.61
N ALA A 177 -16.34 9.05 1.57
CA ALA A 177 -17.73 8.65 1.84
C ALA A 177 -18.67 9.82 2.20
N LYS A 178 -18.12 10.95 2.68
CA LYS A 178 -18.87 12.18 2.97
C LYS A 178 -18.23 13.35 2.21
N LEU A 179 -18.96 13.89 1.26
CA LEU A 179 -18.60 15.12 0.55
C LEU A 179 -19.47 16.29 1.03
N PRO A 180 -18.94 17.51 1.07
CA PRO A 180 -19.74 18.70 1.33
C PRO A 180 -20.89 18.83 0.31
N THR A 181 -22.07 19.29 0.75
CA THR A 181 -23.24 19.56 -0.11
C THR A 181 -23.14 20.87 -0.91
N SER A 182 -21.93 21.40 -1.11
CA SER A 182 -21.70 22.64 -1.86
C SER A 182 -21.88 22.43 -3.36
N ASN A 183 -22.43 23.44 -4.05
CA ASN A 183 -22.54 23.44 -5.52
C ASN A 183 -21.17 23.42 -6.23
N LYS A 184 -20.10 23.85 -5.54
CA LYS A 184 -18.71 23.78 -6.02
C LYS A 184 -17.80 23.23 -4.92
N LEU A 185 -17.01 22.22 -5.26
CA LEU A 185 -16.03 21.57 -4.39
C LEU A 185 -14.63 21.98 -4.82
N ARG A 186 -13.80 22.36 -3.85
CA ARG A 186 -12.38 22.59 -4.10
C ARG A 186 -11.65 21.27 -4.18
N VAL A 187 -10.90 21.07 -5.24
CA VAL A 187 -10.14 19.86 -5.53
C VAL A 187 -8.68 20.24 -5.69
N LEU A 188 -7.83 19.51 -4.98
CA LEU A 188 -6.40 19.49 -5.19
C LEU A 188 -6.08 18.46 -6.27
N SER A 189 -5.26 18.85 -7.24
CA SER A 189 -4.64 17.92 -8.17
C SER A 189 -3.12 17.93 -8.03
N ILE A 190 -2.53 16.74 -8.09
CA ILE A 190 -1.09 16.54 -8.14
C ILE A 190 -0.82 15.76 -9.42
N GLU A 191 -0.11 16.37 -10.37
CA GLU A 191 -0.02 15.88 -11.74
C GLU A 191 -1.42 15.67 -12.37
N ASN A 192 -1.51 14.86 -13.42
CA ASN A 192 -2.78 14.51 -14.08
C ASN A 192 -3.47 13.26 -13.49
N ASP A 193 -2.91 12.64 -12.44
CA ASP A 193 -3.31 11.31 -11.96
C ASP A 193 -3.91 11.31 -10.53
N TYR A 194 -3.90 12.45 -9.83
CA TYR A 194 -4.39 12.57 -8.46
C TYR A 194 -5.39 13.71 -8.34
N TYR A 195 -6.61 13.41 -7.90
CA TYR A 195 -7.65 14.41 -7.67
C TYR A 195 -8.35 14.12 -6.34
N ILE A 196 -8.15 14.99 -5.35
CA ILE A 196 -8.75 14.83 -4.02
C ILE A 196 -9.49 16.11 -3.58
N PRO A 197 -10.70 16.00 -3.01
CA PRO A 197 -11.38 17.13 -2.39
C PRO A 197 -10.56 17.64 -1.21
N ASP A 198 -10.24 18.93 -1.20
CA ASP A 198 -9.32 19.49 -0.21
C ASP A 198 -9.64 20.93 0.17
N GLY A 199 -9.86 21.14 1.47
CA GLY A 199 -10.13 22.44 2.08
C GLY A 199 -8.92 23.09 2.74
N GLY A 200 -7.78 22.40 2.84
CA GLY A 200 -6.57 22.87 3.54
C GLY A 200 -5.81 23.97 2.78
N THR A 201 -4.59 24.28 3.22
CA THR A 201 -3.64 25.16 2.50
C THR A 201 -2.46 24.37 1.94
N GLN A 202 -1.94 24.76 0.78
CA GLN A 202 -1.01 23.94 -0.02
C GLN A 202 0.12 24.78 -0.60
N LEU A 203 1.27 24.15 -0.80
CA LEU A 203 2.37 24.75 -1.54
C LEU A 203 2.01 24.91 -3.02
N LYS A 204 2.56 25.93 -3.68
CA LYS A 204 2.54 26.08 -5.14
C LYS A 204 3.61 25.15 -5.78
N THR A 205 3.42 24.78 -7.05
CA THR A 205 4.35 23.90 -7.81
C THR A 205 5.82 24.30 -7.70
N ASP A 206 6.12 25.60 -7.74
CA ASP A 206 7.50 26.10 -7.79
C ASP A 206 8.17 26.21 -6.40
N GLU A 207 7.43 25.94 -5.33
CA GLU A 207 7.90 26.10 -3.96
C GLU A 207 8.62 24.84 -3.48
N SER A 208 9.75 25.06 -2.80
CA SER A 208 10.57 23.93 -2.33
C SER A 208 9.91 23.25 -1.15
N ILE A 209 9.44 22.03 -1.37
CA ILE A 209 8.98 21.17 -0.29
C ILE A 209 10.18 20.72 0.56
N TRP A 210 10.00 20.74 1.87
CA TRP A 210 10.99 20.25 2.82
C TRP A 210 11.15 18.73 2.68
N PRO A 211 12.34 18.17 2.96
CA PRO A 211 12.56 16.73 2.92
C PRO A 211 11.49 15.96 3.71
N ILE A 212 10.89 14.97 3.04
CA ILE A 212 9.86 14.08 3.60
C ILE A 212 10.46 12.69 3.77
N THR A 213 10.29 12.10 4.94
CA THR A 213 10.69 10.71 5.20
C THR A 213 9.54 9.96 5.85
N ILE A 214 9.14 8.83 5.26
CA ILE A 214 8.24 7.87 5.88
C ILE A 214 9.05 7.11 6.93
N THR A 215 8.66 7.24 8.19
CA THR A 215 9.45 6.75 9.33
C THR A 215 9.00 5.39 9.83
N GLN A 216 7.70 5.11 9.74
CA GLN A 216 7.13 3.88 10.29
C GLN A 216 5.77 3.58 9.67
N VAL A 217 5.50 2.30 9.45
CA VAL A 217 4.13 1.79 9.27
C VAL A 217 3.70 1.11 10.56
N LYS A 218 2.53 1.49 11.09
CA LYS A 218 1.95 0.89 12.30
C LYS A 218 0.57 0.35 11.98
N GLN A 219 0.38 -0.95 12.19
CA GLN A 219 -0.93 -1.58 12.11
C GLN A 219 -1.67 -1.44 13.45
N THR A 220 -2.96 -1.15 13.39
CA THR A 220 -3.91 -1.26 14.51
C THR A 220 -4.79 -2.48 14.29
N ASN A 221 -5.83 -2.65 15.13
CA ASN A 221 -6.76 -3.77 14.98
C ASN A 221 -7.48 -3.77 13.61
N ASN A 222 -7.79 -2.58 13.06
CA ASN A 222 -8.60 -2.44 11.85
C ASN A 222 -8.02 -1.47 10.81
N SER A 223 -6.88 -0.83 11.07
CA SER A 223 -6.32 0.20 10.20
C SER A 223 -4.81 0.13 10.11
N THR A 224 -4.26 0.73 9.05
CA THR A 224 -2.82 0.86 8.83
C THR A 224 -2.44 2.33 8.82
N LEU A 225 -1.53 2.74 9.71
CA LEU A 225 -1.03 4.10 9.79
C LEU A 225 0.35 4.20 9.15
N VAL A 226 0.50 5.08 8.17
CA VAL A 226 1.78 5.44 7.57
C VAL A 226 2.27 6.74 8.20
N HIS A 227 3.26 6.66 9.09
CA HIS A 227 3.87 7.81 9.75
C HIS A 227 4.98 8.42 8.91
N TYR A 228 5.06 9.75 8.91
CA TYR A 228 6.08 10.49 8.18
C TYR A 228 6.57 11.71 8.96
N VAL A 229 7.71 12.26 8.56
CA VAL A 229 8.29 13.49 9.10
C VAL A 229 8.64 14.44 7.95
N VAL A 230 8.62 15.74 8.25
CA VAL A 230 8.98 16.81 7.31
C VAL A 230 10.01 17.71 8.00
N GLU A 231 11.22 17.79 7.45
CA GLU A 231 12.36 18.42 8.12
C GLU A 231 12.69 19.82 7.57
N GLN A 232 12.58 20.85 8.41
CA GLN A 232 12.92 22.22 8.01
C GLN A 232 14.46 22.39 7.85
N PRO A 233 14.96 22.88 6.70
CA PRO A 233 16.37 23.21 6.52
C PRO A 233 16.81 24.33 7.49
N LYS A 234 17.93 24.17 8.21
CA LYS A 234 18.43 25.17 9.17
C LYS A 234 19.06 26.37 8.46
N VAL A 235 18.48 27.56 8.62
CA VAL A 235 19.09 28.85 8.19
C VAL A 235 19.91 29.44 9.33
N LYS A 236 21.18 29.81 9.08
CA LYS A 236 22.07 30.47 10.07
C LYS A 236 21.90 31.99 10.00
N HIS A 237 21.54 32.64 11.11
CA HIS A 237 21.63 34.10 11.28
C HIS A 237 22.69 34.48 12.32
N TYR A 238 23.45 35.54 12.03
CA TYR A 238 24.50 36.11 12.89
C TYR A 238 24.02 37.48 13.41
N HIS A 239 24.13 37.71 14.72
CA HIS A 239 23.97 39.03 15.34
C HIS A 239 25.33 39.54 15.83
N ASP A 240 25.50 40.86 15.75
CA ASP A 240 26.74 41.61 16.00
C ASP A 240 26.67 42.34 17.36
N SER A 241 27.79 42.42 18.09
CA SER A 241 27.94 43.38 19.19
C SER A 241 29.41 43.65 19.59
N ASN A 242 29.74 44.94 19.53
CA ASN A 242 30.66 45.76 20.34
C ASN A 242 32.19 45.57 20.37
N HIS A 243 32.84 46.71 20.15
CA HIS A 243 34.26 47.02 20.06
C HIS A 243 35.06 46.94 21.37
N ARG A 244 36.35 46.57 21.26
CA ARG A 244 37.48 46.95 22.13
C ARG A 244 38.79 46.89 21.33
N SER A 245 39.52 47.99 21.31
CA SER A 245 40.86 48.16 20.74
C SER A 245 41.94 47.37 21.49
N ASN A 246 42.82 46.64 20.78
CA ASN A 246 44.28 46.61 21.05
C ASN A 246 45.10 45.65 20.16
N SER A 247 46.35 46.08 19.91
CA SER A 247 47.59 45.34 19.53
C SER A 247 47.65 44.59 18.20
N ASP A 248 48.77 44.72 17.48
CA ASP A 248 49.10 43.99 16.24
C ASP A 248 49.13 42.47 16.47
N ILE A 249 48.19 41.74 15.86
CA ILE A 249 47.95 40.30 16.10
C ILE A 249 48.77 39.41 15.13
N SER A 250 49.51 40.01 14.18
CA SER A 250 50.33 39.29 13.19
C SER A 250 51.25 38.20 13.79
N PRO A 251 52.06 38.47 14.85
CA PRO A 251 52.99 37.47 15.38
C PRO A 251 52.28 36.28 16.05
N THR A 252 51.09 36.49 16.61
CA THR A 252 50.30 35.45 17.25
C THR A 252 49.67 34.49 16.23
N ILE A 253 49.26 35.01 15.06
CA ILE A 253 48.71 34.21 13.95
C ILE A 253 49.78 33.23 13.44
N THR A 254 50.99 33.71 13.17
CA THR A 254 52.10 32.89 12.68
C THR A 254 52.53 31.82 13.70
N SER A 255 52.52 32.16 15.00
CA SER A 255 52.84 31.21 16.07
C SER A 255 51.82 30.06 16.13
N ILE A 256 50.52 30.35 16.01
CA ILE A 256 49.47 29.34 16.06
C ILE A 256 49.47 28.46 14.81
N GLU A 257 49.78 29.02 13.64
CA GLU A 257 49.93 28.24 12.40
C GLU A 257 51.06 27.21 12.50
N SER A 258 52.22 27.63 13.00
CA SER A 258 53.38 26.74 13.22
C SER A 258 53.09 25.66 14.26
N GLN A 259 52.53 26.03 15.42
CA GLN A 259 52.17 25.05 16.46
C GLN A 259 51.09 24.06 16.01
N PHE A 260 50.15 24.50 15.17
CA PHE A 260 49.13 23.62 14.60
C PHE A 260 49.76 22.60 13.67
N ALA A 261 50.65 23.03 12.77
CA ALA A 261 51.34 22.12 11.84
C ALA A 261 52.14 21.04 12.60
N THR A 262 52.94 21.43 13.60
CA THR A 262 53.71 20.47 14.41
C THR A 262 52.82 19.49 15.16
N ASN A 263 51.73 19.95 15.77
CA ASN A 263 50.83 19.05 16.49
C ASN A 263 50.08 18.10 15.54
N LEU A 264 49.77 18.55 14.32
CA LEU A 264 49.07 17.71 13.34
C LEU A 264 49.95 16.59 12.78
N GLU A 265 51.26 16.84 12.66
CA GLU A 265 52.24 15.81 12.26
C GLU A 265 52.31 14.65 13.26
N SER A 266 52.14 14.91 14.56
CA SER A 266 52.22 13.88 15.61
C SER A 266 50.93 13.06 15.83
N VAL A 267 49.86 13.29 15.07
CA VAL A 267 48.58 12.58 15.23
C VAL A 267 48.64 11.18 14.64
N ALA A 268 48.37 10.18 15.48
CA ALA A 268 48.29 8.76 15.09
C ALA A 268 46.86 8.19 15.11
N ASN A 269 45.92 8.80 15.83
CA ASN A 269 44.56 8.26 15.98
C ASN A 269 43.48 9.36 16.01
N GLN A 270 42.22 8.93 15.90
CA GLN A 270 41.05 9.83 15.85
C GLN A 270 40.91 10.69 17.12
N ALA A 271 41.20 10.13 18.30
CA ALA A 271 41.06 10.84 19.58
C ALA A 271 42.07 12.00 19.70
N GLU A 272 43.30 11.79 19.21
CA GLU A 272 44.32 12.85 19.13
C GLU A 272 43.94 13.93 18.12
N LEU A 273 43.33 13.55 16.98
CA LEU A 273 42.83 14.51 16.00
C LEU A 273 41.70 15.39 16.57
N ASP A 274 40.78 14.78 17.33
CA ASP A 274 39.69 15.49 18.00
C ASP A 274 40.22 16.44 19.10
N ALA A 275 41.29 16.03 19.82
CA ALA A 275 41.96 16.88 20.80
C ALA A 275 42.60 18.12 20.13
N ILE A 276 43.19 17.97 18.94
CA ILE A 276 43.72 19.10 18.15
C ILE A 276 42.58 19.99 17.65
N TYR A 277 41.49 19.40 17.14
CA TYR A 277 40.32 20.17 16.74
C TYR A 277 39.79 21.03 17.89
N LEU A 278 39.67 20.46 19.10
CA LEU A 278 39.22 21.19 20.29
C LEU A 278 40.21 22.29 20.72
N LYS A 279 41.52 22.02 20.65
CA LYS A 279 42.59 22.94 21.06
C LYS A 279 42.67 24.19 20.16
N TYR A 280 42.43 24.06 18.86
CA TYR A 280 42.58 25.15 17.89
C TYR A 280 41.24 25.74 17.41
N LEU A 281 40.31 24.87 16.99
CA LEU A 281 39.04 25.25 16.37
C LEU A 281 37.81 25.12 17.29
N GLY A 282 37.97 24.52 18.47
CA GLY A 282 36.90 24.38 19.46
C GLY A 282 36.36 25.73 19.96
N LYS A 283 35.26 25.70 20.71
CA LYS A 283 34.59 26.92 21.25
C LYS A 283 35.51 27.81 22.10
N LYS A 284 36.53 27.21 22.74
CA LYS A 284 37.61 27.86 23.51
C LYS A 284 38.99 27.71 22.85
N GLY A 285 39.04 27.27 21.58
CA GLY A 285 40.29 27.03 20.87
C GLY A 285 41.06 28.32 20.58
N SER A 286 42.36 28.22 20.39
CA SER A 286 43.25 29.37 20.16
C SER A 286 42.86 30.18 18.91
N THR A 287 42.55 29.52 17.79
CA THR A 287 42.10 30.18 16.55
C THR A 287 40.70 30.79 16.72
N THR A 288 39.78 30.11 17.40
CA THR A 288 38.43 30.64 17.67
C THR A 288 38.46 31.83 18.63
N THR A 289 39.38 31.86 19.58
CA THR A 289 39.57 32.97 20.52
C THR A 289 40.12 34.20 19.79
N LEU A 290 41.07 34.02 18.88
CA LEU A 290 41.55 35.10 18.00
C LEU A 290 40.46 35.67 17.10
N LEU A 291 39.58 34.82 16.56
CA LEU A 291 38.44 35.27 15.77
C LEU A 291 37.41 36.07 16.58
N LYS A 292 37.30 35.86 17.89
CA LYS A 292 36.45 36.69 18.77
C LYS A 292 37.06 38.07 19.00
N ILE A 293 38.38 38.18 19.05
CA ILE A 293 39.07 39.46 19.20
C ILE A 293 38.82 40.38 17.99
N LEU A 294 38.58 39.82 16.78
CA LEU A 294 38.18 40.60 15.60
C LEU A 294 36.92 41.43 15.81
N GLN A 295 35.95 40.99 16.64
CA GLN A 295 34.74 41.76 16.93
C GLN A 295 35.09 43.12 17.55
N GLY A 296 36.21 43.16 18.29
CA GLY A 296 36.74 44.34 18.96
C GLY A 296 37.48 45.35 18.09
N LEU A 297 38.01 44.94 16.93
CA LEU A 297 39.01 45.70 16.15
C LEU A 297 38.41 46.77 15.21
N THR A 298 39.22 47.79 14.89
CA THR A 298 38.84 48.89 13.97
C THR A 298 38.55 48.38 12.56
N LEU A 299 37.86 49.18 11.73
CA LEU A 299 37.56 48.80 10.34
C LEU A 299 38.84 48.55 9.51
N GLN A 300 39.89 49.35 9.72
CA GLN A 300 41.20 49.17 9.07
C GLN A 300 41.89 47.87 9.50
N ASP A 301 41.86 47.56 10.80
CA ASP A 301 42.44 46.32 11.33
C ASP A 301 41.63 45.09 10.90
N LYS A 302 40.30 45.19 10.86
CA LYS A 302 39.42 44.12 10.35
C LYS A 302 39.72 43.80 8.88
N GLN A 303 40.00 44.81 8.05
CA GLN A 303 40.41 44.62 6.66
C GLN A 303 41.80 43.96 6.53
N LYS A 304 42.73 44.25 7.45
CA LYS A 304 44.08 43.66 7.45
C LYS A 304 44.11 42.23 8.02
N TYR A 305 43.51 41.98 9.17
CA TYR A 305 43.60 40.72 9.91
C TYR A 305 42.49 39.71 9.60
N GLY A 306 41.31 40.18 9.17
CA GLY A 306 40.17 39.33 8.83
C GLY A 306 40.49 38.29 7.74
N PRO A 307 41.09 38.69 6.61
CA PRO A 307 41.50 37.74 5.58
C PRO A 307 42.53 36.72 6.06
N LEU A 308 43.52 37.14 6.86
CA LEU A 308 44.58 36.27 7.39
C LEU A 308 44.01 35.22 8.36
N LEU A 309 43.13 35.60 9.27
CA LEU A 309 42.51 34.68 10.23
C LEU A 309 41.52 33.71 9.56
N ASN A 310 40.77 34.18 8.55
CA ASN A 310 39.92 33.31 7.76
C ASN A 310 40.75 32.32 6.93
N LYS A 311 41.91 32.74 6.40
CA LYS A 311 42.85 31.86 5.70
C LYS A 311 43.42 30.81 6.65
N LEU A 312 43.87 31.20 7.84
CA LEU A 312 44.37 30.28 8.87
C LEU A 312 43.30 29.25 9.26
N LYS A 313 42.09 29.70 9.57
CA LYS A 313 40.98 28.81 9.94
C LYS A 313 40.65 27.82 8.81
N LYS A 314 40.51 28.30 7.57
CA LYS A 314 40.24 27.44 6.41
C LYS A 314 41.37 26.43 6.18
N SER A 315 42.62 26.85 6.36
CA SER A 315 43.80 25.98 6.26
C SER A 315 43.74 24.86 7.31
N GLN A 316 43.48 25.22 8.58
CA GLN A 316 43.35 24.25 9.68
C GLN A 316 42.19 23.27 9.47
N GLU A 317 41.01 23.77 9.06
CA GLU A 317 39.84 22.93 8.74
C GLU A 317 40.15 21.96 7.58
N PHE A 318 40.83 22.44 6.54
CA PHE A 318 41.23 21.61 5.41
C PHE A 318 42.23 20.51 5.82
N GLN A 319 43.26 20.87 6.60
CA GLN A 319 44.29 19.91 7.03
C GLN A 319 43.74 18.85 8.00
N ILE A 320 42.83 19.22 8.91
CA ILE A 320 42.13 18.25 9.77
C ILE A 320 41.26 17.31 8.93
N LYS A 321 40.49 17.85 7.98
CA LYS A 321 39.65 17.03 7.09
C LYS A 321 40.48 16.06 6.25
N LYS A 322 41.63 16.49 5.76
CA LYS A 322 42.58 15.65 5.02
C LYS A 322 43.10 14.52 5.91
N LYS A 323 43.61 14.82 7.11
CA LYS A 323 44.13 13.83 8.06
C LYS A 323 43.04 12.84 8.51
N LEU A 324 41.80 13.29 8.68
CA LEU A 324 40.64 12.44 8.96
C LEU A 324 40.38 11.43 7.84
N SER A 325 40.42 11.89 6.58
CA SER A 325 40.27 11.02 5.41
C SER A 325 41.39 9.99 5.33
N ASP A 326 42.63 10.40 5.61
CA ASP A 326 43.79 9.51 5.60
C ASP A 326 43.65 8.42 6.68
N LEU A 327 43.24 8.78 7.91
CA LEU A 327 42.98 7.83 9.01
C LEU A 327 41.80 6.89 8.73
N GLN A 328 40.75 7.36 8.04
CA GLN A 328 39.60 6.53 7.67
C GLN A 328 39.91 5.55 6.53
N SER A 329 40.81 5.93 5.61
CA SER A 329 41.20 5.07 4.50
C SER A 329 41.97 3.82 4.92
N THR A 330 42.55 3.82 6.13
CA THR A 330 43.30 2.67 6.68
C THR A 330 42.40 1.59 7.30
N ILE A 331 41.10 1.83 7.46
CA ILE A 331 40.17 0.93 8.18
C ILE A 331 39.48 -0.08 7.25
N TYR A 332 39.54 0.09 5.92
CA TYR A 332 38.86 -0.78 4.96
C TYR A 332 39.81 -1.70 4.21
N ASP A 333 40.47 -2.61 4.92
CA ASP A 333 40.87 -3.90 4.31
C ASP A 333 39.79 -4.93 4.68
N LEU A 334 38.66 -4.87 3.95
CA LEU A 334 37.60 -5.88 4.06
C LEU A 334 38.04 -7.14 3.30
N GLN A 335 38.89 -7.95 3.92
CA GLN A 335 39.09 -9.36 3.55
C GLN A 335 37.88 -10.22 3.98
N SER A 336 36.65 -9.81 3.67
CA SER A 336 35.45 -10.62 3.94
C SER A 336 35.04 -11.37 2.68
N ASP A 337 35.06 -12.70 2.75
CA ASP A 337 34.64 -13.60 1.67
C ASP A 337 33.16 -13.41 1.32
N LEU A 338 32.89 -12.84 0.14
CA LEU A 338 31.55 -12.56 -0.38
C LEU A 338 30.78 -13.83 -0.80
N THR A 339 31.41 -15.01 -0.75
CA THR A 339 30.74 -16.29 -1.00
C THR A 339 30.03 -16.85 0.23
N ILE A 340 30.26 -16.27 1.42
CA ILE A 340 29.57 -16.68 2.65
C ILE A 340 28.07 -16.44 2.47
N PRO A 341 27.23 -17.50 2.56
CA PRO A 341 25.79 -17.34 2.45
C PRO A 341 25.29 -16.37 3.51
N GLY A 342 24.55 -15.34 3.07
CA GLY A 342 23.87 -14.42 3.97
C GLY A 342 22.83 -15.13 4.85
N ILE A 343 22.32 -14.42 5.85
CA ILE A 343 21.26 -14.95 6.72
C ILE A 343 20.00 -15.18 5.87
N VAL A 344 19.70 -16.45 5.56
CA VAL A 344 18.50 -16.84 4.82
C VAL A 344 17.30 -16.67 5.74
N ARG A 345 16.38 -15.78 5.37
CA ARG A 345 15.07 -15.70 6.02
C ARG A 345 14.18 -16.83 5.48
N PRO A 346 13.53 -17.63 6.33
CA PRO A 346 12.65 -18.69 5.86
C PRO A 346 11.49 -18.06 5.08
N THR A 347 11.38 -18.42 3.80
CA THR A 347 10.22 -18.09 2.97
C THR A 347 9.25 -19.26 3.01
N GLY A 348 7.96 -18.97 3.13
CA GLY A 348 6.92 -19.99 3.03
C GLY A 348 6.76 -20.50 1.61
N ARG A 349 6.25 -21.72 1.46
CA ARG A 349 5.81 -22.28 0.19
C ARG A 349 4.33 -22.60 0.24
N LEU A 350 3.67 -22.53 -0.91
CA LEU A 350 2.28 -22.96 -1.03
C LEU A 350 2.23 -24.46 -1.16
N HIS A 351 1.21 -25.07 -0.54
CA HIS A 351 0.93 -26.49 -0.72
C HIS A 351 0.77 -26.83 -2.22
N PRO A 352 1.28 -27.98 -2.71
CA PRO A 352 1.18 -28.37 -4.12
C PRO A 352 -0.25 -28.30 -4.69
N THR A 353 -1.26 -28.71 -3.91
CA THR A 353 -2.67 -28.56 -4.28
C THR A 353 -3.06 -27.10 -4.52
N THR A 354 -2.64 -26.18 -3.65
CA THR A 354 -2.93 -24.75 -3.80
C THR A 354 -2.25 -24.16 -5.04
N VAL A 355 -1.01 -24.57 -5.34
CA VAL A 355 -0.30 -24.14 -6.56
C VAL A 355 -1.09 -24.57 -7.79
N ILE A 356 -1.53 -25.83 -7.85
CA ILE A 356 -2.30 -26.34 -8.99
C ILE A 356 -3.69 -25.70 -9.08
N ILE A 357 -4.39 -25.45 -7.97
CA ILE A 357 -5.65 -24.69 -8.01
C ILE A 357 -5.44 -23.32 -8.66
N ARG A 358 -4.35 -22.62 -8.31
CA ARG A 358 -4.04 -21.30 -8.89
C ARG A 358 -3.74 -21.40 -10.38
N GLU A 359 -2.92 -22.36 -10.80
CA GLU A 359 -2.63 -22.60 -12.24
C GLU A 359 -3.90 -22.93 -13.02
N MET A 360 -4.76 -23.81 -12.49
CA MET A 360 -6.03 -24.19 -13.12
C MET A 360 -6.99 -22.99 -13.21
N ASN A 361 -7.13 -22.25 -12.11
CA ASN A 361 -7.95 -21.04 -12.05
C ASN A 361 -7.49 -19.99 -13.08
N GLU A 362 -6.17 -19.81 -13.26
CA GLU A 362 -5.62 -18.90 -14.27
C GLU A 362 -6.04 -19.32 -15.68
N PHE A 363 -5.88 -20.60 -16.03
CA PHE A 363 -6.31 -21.14 -17.32
C PHE A 363 -7.81 -20.91 -17.55
N PHE A 364 -8.65 -21.26 -16.59
CA PHE A 364 -10.10 -21.17 -16.76
C PHE A 364 -10.59 -19.72 -16.79
N ARG A 365 -9.99 -18.81 -16.00
CA ARG A 365 -10.26 -17.37 -16.08
C ARG A 365 -9.92 -16.80 -17.45
N TYR A 366 -8.78 -17.19 -18.02
CA TYR A 366 -8.40 -16.79 -19.38
C TYR A 366 -9.44 -17.24 -20.42
N HIS A 367 -10.09 -18.39 -20.21
CA HIS A 367 -11.16 -18.92 -21.06
C HIS A 367 -12.57 -18.39 -20.70
N GLY A 368 -12.66 -17.39 -19.82
CA GLY A 368 -13.91 -16.72 -19.46
C GLY A 368 -14.77 -17.47 -18.44
N PHE A 369 -14.19 -18.38 -17.66
CA PHE A 369 -14.87 -18.99 -16.53
C PHE A 369 -14.74 -18.12 -15.27
N SER A 370 -15.81 -18.02 -14.50
CA SER A 370 -15.80 -17.49 -13.14
C SER A 370 -15.43 -18.59 -12.15
N ILE A 371 -14.84 -18.21 -11.02
CA ILE A 371 -14.52 -19.15 -9.95
C ILE A 371 -15.61 -19.01 -8.89
N ALA A 372 -16.25 -20.12 -8.54
CA ALA A 372 -17.24 -20.17 -7.47
C ALA A 372 -16.74 -21.09 -6.35
N GLU A 373 -17.26 -20.84 -5.15
CA GLU A 373 -17.09 -21.67 -3.97
C GLU A 373 -18.48 -21.95 -3.40
N GLY A 374 -18.60 -23.03 -2.63
CA GLY A 374 -19.84 -23.39 -1.97
C GLY A 374 -19.59 -24.14 -0.68
N PRO A 375 -20.63 -24.38 0.11
CA PRO A 375 -20.51 -24.96 1.43
C PRO A 375 -19.97 -26.39 1.36
N GLU A 376 -19.21 -26.81 2.39
CA GLU A 376 -18.74 -28.19 2.52
C GLU A 376 -19.81 -29.09 3.18
N ILE A 377 -20.66 -28.52 4.04
CA ILE A 377 -21.89 -29.13 4.56
C ILE A 377 -23.01 -28.77 3.61
N GLU A 378 -23.71 -29.77 3.09
CA GLU A 378 -24.61 -29.61 1.95
C GLU A 378 -25.94 -30.33 2.18
N ASP A 379 -27.00 -29.80 1.57
CA ASP A 379 -28.31 -30.44 1.56
C ASP A 379 -28.34 -31.60 0.54
N VAL A 380 -29.02 -32.70 0.88
CA VAL A 380 -29.25 -33.82 -0.06
C VAL A 380 -29.91 -33.37 -1.36
N GLU A 381 -30.73 -32.33 -1.32
CA GLU A 381 -31.38 -31.76 -2.50
C GLU A 381 -30.33 -31.29 -3.54
N TYR A 382 -29.33 -30.52 -3.11
CA TYR A 382 -28.29 -29.99 -3.99
C TYR A 382 -27.20 -31.01 -4.30
N ASN A 383 -26.81 -31.84 -3.33
CA ASN A 383 -25.77 -32.85 -3.52
C ASN A 383 -26.26 -34.05 -4.34
N PHE A 384 -27.56 -34.37 -4.37
CA PHE A 384 -28.04 -35.56 -5.08
C PHE A 384 -29.26 -35.29 -5.97
N ARG A 385 -30.38 -34.83 -5.40
CA ARG A 385 -31.68 -34.84 -6.10
C ARG A 385 -31.65 -34.04 -7.39
N ARG A 386 -31.07 -32.83 -7.35
CA ARG A 386 -30.93 -31.94 -8.52
C ARG A 386 -29.94 -32.46 -9.56
N LEU A 387 -29.05 -33.39 -9.19
CA LEU A 387 -28.12 -34.09 -10.08
C LEU A 387 -28.72 -35.38 -10.65
N ASN A 388 -30.05 -35.49 -10.68
CA ASN A 388 -30.75 -36.65 -11.22
C ASN A 388 -30.41 -37.96 -10.47
N LEU A 389 -30.14 -37.85 -9.17
CA LEU A 389 -29.91 -38.97 -8.25
C LEU A 389 -31.11 -39.13 -7.31
N PRO A 390 -32.10 -39.97 -7.66
CA PRO A 390 -33.27 -40.22 -6.83
C PRO A 390 -32.91 -41.01 -5.56
N GLU A 391 -33.86 -41.08 -4.63
CA GLU A 391 -33.73 -41.93 -3.44
C GLU A 391 -33.61 -43.41 -3.84
N GLY A 392 -32.71 -44.14 -3.18
CA GLY A 392 -32.42 -45.55 -3.49
C GLY A 392 -31.46 -45.75 -4.68
N HIS A 393 -30.92 -44.70 -5.28
CA HIS A 393 -29.86 -44.83 -6.27
C HIS A 393 -28.55 -45.32 -5.59
N PRO A 394 -27.76 -46.22 -6.21
CA PRO A 394 -26.53 -46.74 -5.58
C PRO A 394 -25.54 -45.65 -5.15
N ALA A 395 -25.44 -44.55 -5.92
CA ALA A 395 -24.58 -43.41 -5.57
C ALA A 395 -25.10 -42.53 -4.41
N THR A 396 -26.31 -42.80 -3.89
CA THR A 396 -26.86 -42.17 -2.68
C THR A 396 -26.86 -43.11 -1.48
N ASP A 397 -26.09 -44.20 -1.55
CA ASP A 397 -25.99 -45.15 -0.45
C ASP A 397 -25.40 -44.45 0.80
N LEU A 398 -26.04 -44.70 1.94
CA LEU A 398 -25.63 -44.20 3.25
C LEU A 398 -24.22 -44.68 3.62
N GLN A 399 -23.77 -45.81 3.06
CA GLN A 399 -22.45 -46.36 3.34
C GLN A 399 -21.31 -45.53 2.73
N ASP A 400 -21.54 -44.79 1.65
CA ASP A 400 -20.50 -44.04 0.92
C ASP A 400 -20.45 -42.55 1.29
N SER A 401 -21.52 -42.02 1.90
CA SER A 401 -21.69 -40.60 2.21
C SER A 401 -21.66 -40.32 3.71
N LEU A 402 -21.07 -39.21 4.12
CA LEU A 402 -20.94 -38.83 5.54
C LEU A 402 -22.05 -37.86 5.94
N PHE A 403 -23.11 -38.39 6.55
CA PHE A 403 -24.24 -37.58 7.05
C PHE A 403 -23.92 -36.91 8.39
N ILE A 404 -24.34 -35.65 8.52
CA ILE A 404 -24.31 -34.90 9.78
C ILE A 404 -25.68 -35.01 10.47
N GLU A 405 -26.75 -34.90 9.68
CA GLU A 405 -28.13 -35.08 10.14
C GLU A 405 -28.90 -35.83 9.05
N GLU A 406 -29.19 -37.11 9.29
CA GLU A 406 -29.96 -37.92 8.35
C GLU A 406 -31.43 -37.46 8.30
N PRO A 407 -32.06 -37.45 7.10
CA PRO A 407 -31.50 -37.70 5.77
C PRO A 407 -31.10 -36.39 5.04
N ASN A 408 -31.04 -35.25 5.73
CA ASN A 408 -31.11 -33.94 5.08
C ASN A 408 -29.72 -33.33 4.82
N LEU A 409 -28.79 -33.47 5.76
CA LEU A 409 -27.50 -32.77 5.74
C LEU A 409 -26.33 -33.75 5.75
N LEU A 410 -25.39 -33.54 4.82
CA LEU A 410 -24.18 -34.34 4.69
C LEU A 410 -22.95 -33.47 4.39
N LEU A 411 -21.77 -34.05 4.55
CA LEU A 411 -20.57 -33.50 3.92
C LEU A 411 -20.61 -33.82 2.43
N ARG A 412 -20.47 -32.81 1.56
CA ARG A 412 -20.62 -32.97 0.12
C ARG A 412 -19.67 -34.04 -0.45
N THR A 413 -20.18 -34.89 -1.32
CA THR A 413 -19.43 -36.01 -1.92
C THR A 413 -18.68 -35.62 -3.19
N HIS A 414 -19.05 -34.48 -3.77
CA HIS A 414 -18.48 -33.87 -4.97
C HIS A 414 -18.84 -32.38 -5.03
N THR A 415 -18.06 -31.58 -5.75
CA THR A 415 -18.34 -30.15 -5.95
C THR A 415 -19.51 -29.86 -6.91
N SER A 416 -20.17 -30.90 -7.45
CA SER A 416 -21.38 -30.77 -8.27
C SER A 416 -22.57 -30.17 -7.52
N SER A 417 -22.53 -30.16 -6.19
CA SER A 417 -23.54 -29.46 -5.40
C SER A 417 -23.50 -27.94 -5.63
N VAL A 418 -22.31 -27.39 -5.89
CA VAL A 418 -22.16 -25.97 -6.21
C VAL A 418 -22.67 -25.69 -7.62
N GLU A 419 -22.49 -26.62 -8.56
CA GLU A 419 -23.12 -26.53 -9.89
C GLU A 419 -24.64 -26.41 -9.77
N THR A 420 -25.30 -27.30 -9.02
CA THR A 420 -26.76 -27.22 -8.87
C THR A 420 -27.20 -25.95 -8.16
N ARG A 421 -26.48 -25.46 -7.14
CA ARG A 421 -26.75 -24.15 -6.51
C ARG A 421 -26.66 -23.01 -7.53
N MET A 422 -25.55 -22.91 -8.26
CA MET A 422 -25.35 -21.85 -9.25
C MET A 422 -26.39 -21.89 -10.38
N LEU A 423 -26.72 -23.08 -10.90
CA LEU A 423 -27.74 -23.25 -11.93
C LEU A 423 -29.15 -22.87 -11.44
N SER A 424 -29.39 -22.95 -10.13
CA SER A 424 -30.69 -22.65 -9.53
C SER A 424 -30.84 -21.18 -9.15
N ASP A 425 -29.75 -20.55 -8.73
CA ASP A 425 -29.74 -19.18 -8.23
C ASP A 425 -29.53 -18.16 -9.36
N PHE A 426 -28.89 -18.57 -10.48
CA PHE A 426 -28.56 -17.70 -11.60
C PHE A 426 -29.13 -18.22 -12.92
N LYS A 427 -29.37 -17.29 -13.86
CA LYS A 427 -29.83 -17.63 -15.22
C LYS A 427 -28.63 -17.71 -16.18
N PRO A 428 -28.62 -18.66 -17.15
CA PRO A 428 -27.61 -18.70 -18.20
C PRO A 428 -27.57 -17.40 -19.04
N PRO A 429 -26.43 -17.06 -19.69
CA PRO A 429 -25.24 -17.90 -19.87
C PRO A 429 -24.29 -17.91 -18.67
N MET A 430 -23.68 -19.05 -18.39
CA MET A 430 -22.70 -19.18 -17.30
C MET A 430 -21.58 -20.16 -17.64
N ARG A 431 -20.37 -19.82 -17.18
CA ARG A 431 -19.16 -20.64 -17.25
C ARG A 431 -18.49 -20.56 -15.90
N ILE A 432 -18.49 -21.64 -15.14
CA ILE A 432 -18.05 -21.62 -13.74
C ILE A 432 -17.13 -22.81 -13.49
N VAL A 433 -16.11 -22.58 -12.68
CA VAL A 433 -15.25 -23.61 -12.10
C VAL A 433 -15.29 -23.54 -10.57
N VAL A 434 -15.20 -24.69 -9.93
CA VAL A 434 -15.35 -24.86 -8.48
C VAL A 434 -14.26 -25.78 -7.96
N PRO A 435 -13.15 -25.24 -7.43
CA PRO A 435 -12.24 -26.00 -6.59
C PRO A 435 -12.86 -26.20 -5.21
N GLY A 436 -12.74 -27.40 -4.64
CA GLY A 436 -13.25 -27.61 -3.29
C GLY A 436 -12.97 -28.99 -2.70
N LYS A 437 -13.00 -29.08 -1.38
CA LYS A 437 -12.92 -30.35 -0.65
C LYS A 437 -14.21 -31.14 -0.79
N CYS A 438 -14.08 -32.44 -0.91
CA CYS A 438 -15.16 -33.41 -0.94
C CYS A 438 -14.84 -34.53 0.04
N TYR A 439 -15.89 -35.22 0.49
CA TYR A 439 -15.82 -36.19 1.56
C TYR A 439 -16.50 -37.48 1.15
N ARG A 440 -15.86 -38.60 1.46
CA ARG A 440 -16.42 -39.93 1.23
C ARG A 440 -16.05 -40.84 2.37
N ASN A 441 -16.92 -41.78 2.67
CA ASN A 441 -16.63 -42.84 3.62
C ASN A 441 -15.75 -43.92 2.96
N GLU A 442 -14.50 -43.56 2.68
CA GLU A 442 -13.51 -44.46 2.09
C GLU A 442 -12.34 -44.70 3.04
N THR A 443 -11.89 -45.95 3.13
CA THR A 443 -10.67 -46.30 3.86
C THR A 443 -9.45 -45.69 3.17
N THR A 444 -8.67 -44.92 3.93
CA THR A 444 -7.43 -44.29 3.46
C THR A 444 -6.45 -45.33 2.91
N SER A 445 -5.97 -45.11 1.69
CA SER A 445 -5.00 -45.97 1.00
C SER A 445 -3.94 -45.12 0.29
N LEU A 446 -3.11 -45.72 -0.57
CA LEU A 446 -2.15 -44.98 -1.39
C LEU A 446 -2.81 -44.01 -2.39
N THR A 447 -4.06 -44.27 -2.78
CA THR A 447 -4.76 -43.52 -3.82
C THR A 447 -6.06 -42.86 -3.36
N ASN A 448 -6.54 -43.20 -2.17
CA ASN A 448 -7.82 -42.74 -1.63
C ASN A 448 -7.64 -42.13 -0.23
N SER A 449 -8.47 -41.15 0.10
CA SER A 449 -8.50 -40.44 1.38
C SER A 449 -9.95 -40.13 1.74
N ALA A 450 -10.26 -40.06 3.05
CA ALA A 450 -11.60 -39.74 3.55
C ALA A 450 -12.09 -38.33 3.13
N PHE A 451 -11.15 -37.40 2.94
CA PHE A 451 -11.39 -36.16 2.22
C PHE A 451 -10.37 -36.01 1.09
N PHE A 452 -10.78 -35.36 0.01
CA PHE A 452 -9.96 -35.10 -1.16
C PHE A 452 -10.40 -33.79 -1.81
N TYR A 453 -9.56 -33.18 -2.65
CA TYR A 453 -9.98 -32.05 -3.46
C TYR A 453 -10.53 -32.50 -4.81
N GLN A 454 -11.64 -31.89 -5.20
CA GLN A 454 -12.19 -31.97 -6.54
C GLN A 454 -12.11 -30.59 -7.20
N TYR A 455 -11.96 -30.60 -8.51
CA TYR A 455 -12.11 -29.42 -9.33
C TYR A 455 -13.21 -29.68 -10.34
N GLN A 456 -14.27 -28.91 -10.26
CA GLN A 456 -15.43 -29.03 -11.14
C GLN A 456 -15.49 -27.84 -12.07
N GLY A 457 -16.06 -28.02 -13.25
CA GLY A 457 -16.48 -26.92 -14.07
C GLY A 457 -17.67 -27.28 -14.94
N PHE A 458 -18.45 -26.27 -15.27
CA PHE A 458 -19.61 -26.42 -16.12
C PHE A 458 -19.84 -25.15 -16.95
N VAL A 459 -20.49 -25.36 -18.08
CA VAL A 459 -20.90 -24.30 -19.02
C VAL A 459 -22.34 -24.56 -19.40
N VAL A 460 -23.19 -23.54 -19.27
CA VAL A 460 -24.56 -23.57 -19.79
C VAL A 460 -24.81 -22.32 -20.61
N ASP A 461 -25.17 -22.53 -21.87
CA ASP A 461 -25.49 -21.48 -22.84
C ASP A 461 -26.31 -22.07 -23.99
N LYS A 462 -26.72 -21.24 -24.96
CA LYS A 462 -27.35 -21.70 -26.19
C LYS A 462 -26.31 -22.33 -27.10
N GLY A 463 -26.61 -23.52 -27.63
CA GLY A 463 -25.77 -24.17 -28.66
C GLY A 463 -24.46 -24.78 -28.14
N ILE A 464 -24.36 -25.11 -26.85
CA ILE A 464 -23.21 -25.82 -26.30
C ILE A 464 -23.24 -27.29 -26.76
N THR A 465 -22.10 -27.81 -27.22
CA THR A 465 -21.96 -29.16 -27.78
C THR A 465 -20.84 -29.96 -27.12
N MET A 466 -20.83 -31.27 -27.33
CA MET A 466 -19.74 -32.17 -26.91
C MET A 466 -18.38 -31.77 -27.51
N GLY A 467 -18.36 -31.11 -28.68
CA GLY A 467 -17.15 -30.59 -29.29
C GLY A 467 -16.47 -29.54 -28.40
N HIS A 468 -17.26 -28.63 -27.81
CA HIS A 468 -16.76 -27.61 -26.89
C HIS A 468 -16.16 -28.25 -25.62
N LEU A 469 -16.79 -29.30 -25.08
CA LEU A 469 -16.27 -30.03 -23.92
C LEU A 469 -14.92 -30.68 -24.24
N LYS A 470 -14.83 -31.40 -25.36
CA LYS A 470 -13.58 -32.07 -25.77
C LYS A 470 -12.44 -31.07 -26.00
N ASP A 471 -12.73 -29.96 -26.67
CA ASP A 471 -11.74 -28.91 -26.93
C ASP A 471 -11.26 -28.26 -25.63
N THR A 472 -12.19 -27.89 -24.73
CA THR A 472 -11.88 -27.31 -23.43
C THR A 472 -10.97 -28.22 -22.61
N LEU A 473 -11.33 -29.51 -22.50
CA LEU A 473 -10.54 -30.48 -21.75
C LEU A 473 -9.19 -30.76 -22.41
N THR A 474 -9.11 -30.79 -23.75
CA THR A 474 -7.85 -30.99 -24.46
C THR A 474 -6.88 -29.85 -24.20
N LYS A 475 -7.33 -28.60 -24.40
CA LYS A 475 -6.53 -27.40 -24.14
C LYS A 475 -6.11 -27.30 -22.68
N PHE A 476 -7.00 -27.63 -21.75
CA PHE A 476 -6.70 -27.63 -20.32
C PHE A 476 -5.56 -28.59 -19.96
N HIS A 477 -5.61 -29.84 -20.45
CA HIS A 477 -4.55 -30.81 -20.16
C HIS A 477 -3.24 -30.46 -20.87
N GLN A 478 -3.30 -29.89 -22.09
CA GLN A 478 -2.12 -29.40 -22.79
C GLN A 478 -1.45 -28.26 -22.03
N PHE A 479 -2.23 -27.33 -21.47
CA PHE A 479 -1.71 -26.28 -20.59
C PHE A 479 -1.02 -26.87 -19.35
N LEU A 480 -1.66 -27.82 -18.68
CA LEU A 480 -1.15 -28.35 -17.41
C LEU A 480 0.03 -29.32 -17.59
N PHE A 481 0.04 -30.13 -18.64
CA PHE A 481 1.02 -31.23 -18.80
C PHE A 481 1.93 -31.11 -20.02
N GLY A 482 1.73 -30.09 -20.87
CA GLY A 482 2.46 -29.85 -22.12
C GLY A 482 1.71 -30.33 -23.36
N GLU A 483 2.10 -29.84 -24.53
CA GLU A 483 1.40 -30.06 -25.81
C GLU A 483 1.31 -31.54 -26.22
N ASN A 484 2.26 -32.36 -25.77
CA ASN A 484 2.36 -33.78 -26.13
C ASN A 484 1.46 -34.72 -25.30
N VAL A 485 0.59 -34.17 -24.43
CA VAL A 485 -0.31 -34.98 -23.61
C VAL A 485 -1.28 -35.78 -24.49
N LYS A 486 -1.39 -37.09 -24.25
CA LYS A 486 -2.35 -37.94 -24.94
C LYS A 486 -3.56 -38.20 -24.07
N LEU A 487 -4.72 -37.83 -24.59
CA LEU A 487 -6.02 -38.05 -23.95
C LEU A 487 -6.81 -39.13 -24.67
N ARG A 488 -7.56 -39.91 -23.89
CA ARG A 488 -8.52 -40.91 -24.39
C ARG A 488 -9.89 -40.63 -23.79
N PHE A 489 -10.84 -40.30 -24.66
CA PHE A 489 -12.24 -40.07 -24.29
C PHE A 489 -13.05 -41.37 -24.45
N ARG A 490 -13.74 -41.80 -23.40
CA ARG A 490 -14.55 -43.03 -23.38
C ARG A 490 -15.95 -42.74 -22.89
N TYR A 491 -16.94 -43.45 -23.42
CA TYR A 491 -18.29 -43.40 -22.86
C TYR A 491 -18.29 -43.91 -21.42
N LYS A 492 -18.92 -43.15 -20.53
CA LYS A 492 -19.09 -43.52 -19.13
C LYS A 492 -20.40 -42.94 -18.61
N TYR A 493 -21.11 -43.73 -17.82
CA TYR A 493 -22.37 -43.30 -17.23
C TYR A 493 -22.13 -42.45 -16.00
N TYR A 494 -22.85 -41.33 -15.93
CA TYR A 494 -22.95 -40.42 -14.79
C TYR A 494 -24.41 -39.90 -14.80
N PRO A 495 -25.18 -40.04 -13.71
CA PRO A 495 -26.61 -39.67 -13.70
C PRO A 495 -26.91 -38.23 -14.11
N GLU A 496 -26.00 -37.31 -13.82
CA GLU A 496 -26.11 -35.88 -14.05
C GLU A 496 -25.83 -35.45 -15.49
N VAL A 497 -25.27 -36.33 -16.33
CA VAL A 497 -24.90 -36.02 -17.73
C VAL A 497 -25.35 -37.10 -18.72
N SER A 498 -25.80 -36.70 -19.90
CA SER A 498 -26.04 -37.58 -21.04
C SER A 498 -25.89 -36.84 -22.37
N PRO A 499 -24.97 -37.26 -23.27
CA PRO A 499 -24.03 -38.37 -23.12
C PRO A 499 -22.90 -38.08 -22.12
N GLY A 500 -22.57 -39.08 -21.29
CA GLY A 500 -21.46 -39.05 -20.35
C GLY A 500 -20.13 -39.59 -20.93
N MET A 501 -19.02 -39.04 -20.45
CA MET A 501 -17.68 -39.21 -20.98
C MET A 501 -16.62 -39.22 -19.87
N GLY A 502 -15.92 -40.34 -19.71
CA GLY A 502 -14.70 -40.42 -18.91
C GLY A 502 -13.48 -40.04 -19.75
N VAL A 503 -12.52 -39.35 -19.14
CA VAL A 503 -11.25 -39.00 -19.80
C VAL A 503 -10.10 -39.67 -19.07
N ASP A 504 -9.28 -40.37 -19.84
CA ASP A 504 -8.02 -40.91 -19.37
C ASP A 504 -6.84 -40.15 -19.99
N MET A 505 -5.76 -40.04 -19.23
CA MET A 505 -4.49 -39.50 -19.68
C MET A 505 -3.44 -40.61 -19.75
N GLU A 506 -2.55 -40.57 -20.74
CA GLU A 506 -1.39 -41.49 -20.80
C GLU A 506 -0.60 -41.40 -19.48
N CYS A 507 -0.27 -42.56 -18.91
CA CYS A 507 0.39 -42.64 -17.62
C CYS A 507 1.80 -42.05 -17.71
N ARG A 508 2.04 -40.94 -17.01
CA ARG A 508 3.35 -40.25 -17.00
C ARG A 508 4.45 -40.99 -16.22
N PHE A 509 4.07 -41.92 -15.35
CA PHE A 509 5.03 -42.70 -14.58
C PHE A 509 5.70 -43.80 -15.41
N CYS A 510 5.02 -44.28 -16.47
CA CYS A 510 5.52 -45.37 -17.31
C CYS A 510 5.47 -45.06 -18.81
N ASN A 511 5.09 -43.83 -19.18
CA ASN A 511 4.93 -43.39 -20.57
C ASN A 511 4.13 -44.38 -21.42
N GLY A 512 3.00 -44.86 -20.88
CA GLY A 512 2.10 -45.79 -21.56
C GLY A 512 2.49 -47.28 -21.50
N SER A 513 3.70 -47.65 -21.04
CA SER A 513 4.14 -49.06 -20.98
C SER A 513 3.39 -49.94 -19.96
N GLY A 514 2.73 -49.32 -18.97
CA GLY A 514 2.00 -50.02 -17.91
C GLY A 514 2.78 -50.12 -16.60
N CYS A 515 2.16 -49.72 -15.47
CA CYS A 515 2.72 -49.83 -14.12
C CYS A 515 1.61 -50.01 -13.08
N GLN A 516 1.98 -50.22 -11.81
CA GLN A 516 1.03 -50.41 -10.72
C GLN A 516 0.02 -49.24 -10.59
N ILE A 517 0.47 -47.99 -10.80
CA ILE A 517 -0.37 -46.79 -10.68
C ILE A 517 -1.51 -46.80 -11.71
N CYS A 518 -1.21 -47.12 -12.98
CA CYS A 518 -2.22 -47.23 -14.03
C CYS A 518 -2.85 -48.62 -14.14
N LYS A 519 -2.62 -49.50 -13.15
CA LYS A 519 -3.08 -50.90 -13.15
C LYS A 519 -2.70 -51.64 -14.44
N TYR A 520 -1.49 -51.37 -14.94
CA TYR A 520 -0.93 -51.93 -16.18
C TYR A 520 -1.71 -51.62 -17.47
N ARG A 521 -2.55 -50.57 -17.47
CA ARG A 521 -3.36 -50.18 -18.64
C ARG A 521 -2.70 -49.15 -19.56
N GLY A 522 -1.58 -48.57 -19.13
CA GLY A 522 -0.92 -47.46 -19.82
C GLY A 522 -1.63 -46.09 -19.70
N PHE A 523 -2.89 -46.06 -19.25
CA PHE A 523 -3.71 -44.85 -19.07
C PHE A 523 -4.27 -44.75 -17.65
N ILE A 524 -4.39 -43.52 -17.14
CA ILE A 524 -4.96 -43.21 -15.83
C ILE A 524 -6.24 -42.40 -16.04
N GLU A 525 -7.33 -42.83 -15.39
CA GLU A 525 -8.56 -42.04 -15.34
C GLU A 525 -8.33 -40.78 -14.49
N ILE A 526 -8.53 -39.61 -15.11
CA ILE A 526 -8.25 -38.29 -14.52
C ILE A 526 -9.54 -37.53 -14.19
N LEU A 527 -10.61 -37.73 -14.97
CA LEU A 527 -11.87 -37.01 -14.76
C LEU A 527 -13.09 -37.70 -15.37
N GLY A 528 -14.26 -37.34 -14.86
CA GLY A 528 -15.57 -37.57 -15.46
C GLY A 528 -16.13 -36.29 -16.07
N SER A 529 -16.92 -36.41 -17.12
CA SER A 529 -17.51 -35.27 -17.83
C SER A 529 -18.71 -35.68 -18.67
N GLY A 530 -19.44 -34.72 -19.25
CA GLY A 530 -20.49 -35.00 -20.21
C GLY A 530 -21.39 -33.80 -20.47
N MET A 531 -22.40 -33.98 -21.33
CA MET A 531 -23.45 -32.97 -21.53
C MET A 531 -24.44 -33.03 -20.38
N ILE A 532 -24.76 -31.91 -19.74
CA ILE A 532 -25.67 -31.87 -18.58
C ILE A 532 -27.02 -32.48 -18.98
N HIS A 533 -27.51 -33.39 -18.15
CA HIS A 533 -28.73 -34.14 -18.41
C HIS A 533 -29.95 -33.22 -18.40
N TYR A 534 -30.92 -33.51 -19.27
CA TYR A 534 -32.19 -32.78 -19.39
C TYR A 534 -32.87 -32.54 -18.03
N ASN A 535 -33.01 -33.62 -17.23
CA ASN A 535 -33.59 -33.57 -15.89
C ASN A 535 -32.82 -32.66 -14.92
N THR A 536 -31.49 -32.63 -14.99
CA THR A 536 -30.65 -31.78 -14.13
C THR A 536 -30.91 -30.30 -14.41
N LEU A 537 -30.94 -29.91 -15.71
CA LEU A 537 -31.27 -28.54 -16.11
C LEU A 537 -32.68 -28.15 -15.65
N LYS A 538 -33.65 -29.03 -15.89
CA LYS A 538 -35.05 -28.82 -15.50
C LYS A 538 -35.23 -28.70 -13.99
N ALA A 539 -34.55 -29.54 -13.20
CA ALA A 539 -34.57 -29.50 -11.73
C ALA A 539 -33.97 -28.19 -11.18
N CYS A 540 -33.03 -27.58 -11.90
CA CYS A 540 -32.45 -26.29 -11.57
C CYS A 540 -33.24 -25.10 -12.15
N GLY A 541 -34.40 -25.32 -12.79
CA GLY A 541 -35.22 -24.26 -13.36
C GLY A 541 -34.71 -23.67 -14.69
N ILE A 542 -33.80 -24.37 -15.37
CA ILE A 542 -33.29 -23.99 -16.69
C ILE A 542 -34.07 -24.76 -17.76
N ASP A 543 -34.50 -24.06 -18.81
CA ASP A 543 -35.22 -24.66 -19.93
C ASP A 543 -34.27 -25.44 -20.87
N PRO A 544 -34.31 -26.79 -20.88
CA PRO A 544 -33.42 -27.61 -21.68
C PRO A 544 -33.74 -27.59 -23.19
N GLU A 545 -34.90 -27.05 -23.60
CA GLU A 545 -35.20 -26.87 -25.03
C GLU A 545 -34.41 -25.69 -25.62
N ASN A 546 -34.12 -24.69 -24.80
CA ASN A 546 -33.44 -23.46 -25.20
C ASN A 546 -31.95 -23.45 -24.84
N TYR A 547 -31.54 -24.20 -23.82
CA TYR A 547 -30.19 -24.20 -23.29
C TYR A 547 -29.60 -25.61 -23.27
N SER A 548 -28.31 -25.70 -23.56
CA SER A 548 -27.52 -26.92 -23.38
C SER A 548 -26.26 -26.59 -22.59
N GLY A 549 -25.60 -27.61 -22.07
CA GLY A 549 -24.40 -27.41 -21.29
C GLY A 549 -23.57 -28.65 -21.14
N PHE A 550 -22.33 -28.47 -20.72
CA PHE A 550 -21.47 -29.57 -20.31
C PHE A 550 -20.96 -29.34 -18.90
N ALA A 551 -20.65 -30.42 -18.21
CA ALA A 551 -19.98 -30.43 -16.92
C ALA A 551 -18.79 -31.39 -16.94
N PHE A 552 -17.81 -31.12 -16.10
CA PHE A 552 -16.67 -31.99 -15.84
C PHE A 552 -16.26 -31.90 -14.37
N GLY A 553 -15.81 -33.02 -13.82
CA GLY A 553 -15.31 -33.15 -12.46
C GLY A 553 -14.04 -33.98 -12.45
N MET A 554 -12.96 -33.41 -11.93
CA MET A 554 -11.65 -34.05 -11.86
C MET A 554 -11.17 -34.15 -10.41
N GLY A 555 -10.61 -35.31 -10.05
CA GLY A 555 -9.96 -35.49 -8.76
C GLY A 555 -8.66 -34.71 -8.75
N LEU A 556 -8.66 -33.56 -8.07
CA LEU A 556 -7.54 -32.62 -8.09
C LEU A 556 -6.26 -33.26 -7.55
N ASP A 557 -6.38 -34.03 -6.47
CA ASP A 557 -5.23 -34.69 -5.85
C ASP A 557 -4.49 -35.61 -6.84
N ARG A 558 -5.24 -36.32 -7.69
CA ARG A 558 -4.64 -37.18 -8.72
C ARG A 558 -3.87 -36.37 -9.77
N LEU A 559 -4.35 -35.17 -10.12
CA LEU A 559 -3.64 -34.27 -11.03
C LEU A 559 -2.38 -33.70 -10.40
N VAL A 560 -2.46 -33.25 -9.14
CA VAL A 560 -1.31 -32.78 -8.35
C VAL A 560 -0.25 -33.88 -8.27
N MET A 561 -0.66 -35.09 -7.90
CA MET A 561 0.22 -36.25 -7.82
C MET A 561 0.88 -36.58 -9.16
N SER A 562 0.12 -36.52 -10.26
CA SER A 562 0.66 -36.79 -11.59
C SER A 562 1.60 -35.68 -12.10
N LYS A 563 1.36 -34.42 -11.71
CA LYS A 563 2.21 -33.28 -12.07
C LYS A 563 3.56 -33.33 -11.36
N TYR A 564 3.55 -33.62 -10.06
CA TYR A 564 4.75 -33.60 -9.22
C TYR A 564 5.38 -34.99 -9.00
N GLY A 565 4.83 -36.06 -9.58
CA GLY A 565 5.36 -37.40 -9.42
C GLY A 565 5.17 -38.00 -8.02
N ILE A 566 4.13 -37.56 -7.29
CA ILE A 566 3.82 -38.05 -5.94
C ILE A 566 3.05 -39.37 -6.07
N THR A 567 3.54 -40.42 -5.41
CA THR A 567 2.99 -41.79 -5.54
C THR A 567 1.98 -42.17 -4.44
N ASP A 568 1.87 -41.36 -3.39
CA ASP A 568 1.03 -41.64 -2.22
C ASP A 568 0.27 -40.38 -1.79
N ILE A 569 -1.06 -40.41 -1.86
CA ILE A 569 -1.93 -39.28 -1.52
C ILE A 569 -1.73 -38.80 -0.07
N ARG A 570 -1.37 -39.71 0.84
CA ARG A 570 -1.15 -39.39 2.26
C ARG A 570 -0.03 -38.39 2.47
N LYS A 571 0.91 -38.29 1.52
CA LYS A 571 2.00 -37.30 1.56
C LYS A 571 1.51 -35.87 1.36
N LEU A 572 0.38 -35.66 0.68
CA LEU A 572 -0.25 -34.35 0.57
C LEU A 572 -0.85 -33.90 1.92
N TYR A 573 -1.31 -34.83 2.74
CA TYR A 573 -2.08 -34.50 3.95
C TYR A 573 -1.36 -34.83 5.27
N GLY A 574 -0.19 -35.47 5.21
CA GLY A 574 0.59 -35.88 6.38
C GLY A 574 1.27 -34.74 7.13
N GLY A 575 1.27 -33.51 6.59
CA GLY A 575 1.84 -32.33 7.25
C GLY A 575 3.37 -32.34 7.35
N GLU A 576 4.06 -33.21 6.61
CA GLU A 576 5.52 -33.26 6.58
C GLU A 576 6.10 -32.08 5.80
N ILE A 577 6.87 -31.23 6.48
CA ILE A 577 7.46 -30.00 5.92
C ILE A 577 8.32 -30.28 4.68
N VAL A 578 8.91 -31.47 4.54
CA VAL A 578 9.74 -31.85 3.38
C VAL A 578 8.93 -31.91 2.07
N TYR A 579 7.61 -32.08 2.14
CA TYR A 579 6.72 -32.15 0.99
C TYR A 579 5.99 -30.83 0.67
N LEU A 580 6.20 -29.79 1.49
CA LEU A 580 5.78 -28.40 1.28
C LEU A 580 6.93 -27.59 0.66
#